data_AF-A0A348NZF7-F1
#
_entry.id   AF-A0A348NZF7-F1
#
_cell.length_a   1.000
_cell.length_b   1.000
_cell.length_c   1.000
_cell.angle_alpha   90.00
_cell.angle_beta   90.00
_cell.angle_gamma   90.00
#
_symmetry.space_group_name_H-M   'P 1'
#
loop_
_entity.id
_entity.type
_entity.pdbx_description
1 polymer ?
#
loop_
_entity_poly.entity_id
_entity_poly.type
_entity_poly.pdbx_seq_one_letter_code
_entity_poly.pdbx_strand_id
1 'polypeptide(L)'
;MRKRLHYSFENGILAILTQILVVFYIVLYTIETVPDFSEHSGLFFRIDNIFLSIFTIEYAMRIWSAPKRRRYLFSFYGIVDLISILPSLFTLGIINFQGIRIARLMRLFKIFKNKSVNASVHRLEAAFIQIRSELLVFIFIVVILLYFSAVGIYTFEHAAQPDKFSSIPHALWWALTTFTTVGYGDMYPITVGGRLFTSLVLIIGLALVAIPTGLIASSLSTISAKERENIK
;
A
#
# COMPACT_ATOMS: atom_id res chain seq x y z
N MET A 1 -32.44 -17.05 -7.44
CA MET A 1 -31.40 -16.43 -8.29
C MET A 1 -30.62 -15.31 -7.58
N ARG A 2 -31.28 -14.24 -7.09
CA ARG A 2 -30.66 -13.06 -6.43
C ARG A 2 -29.67 -13.38 -5.28
N LYS A 3 -30.04 -14.29 -4.37
CA LYS A 3 -29.18 -14.72 -3.24
C LYS A 3 -27.90 -15.45 -3.68
N ARG A 4 -27.99 -16.33 -4.71
CA ARG A 4 -26.82 -17.03 -5.27
C ARG A 4 -25.86 -16.06 -5.95
N LEU A 5 -26.40 -15.07 -6.67
CA LEU A 5 -25.60 -14.04 -7.32
C LEU A 5 -24.87 -13.17 -6.28
N HIS A 6 -25.56 -12.74 -5.22
CA HIS A 6 -24.94 -12.01 -4.11
C HIS A 6 -23.81 -12.80 -3.45
N TYR A 7 -24.03 -14.09 -3.15
CA TYR A 7 -22.99 -14.96 -2.59
C TYR A 7 -21.78 -15.11 -3.52
N SER A 8 -22.01 -15.26 -4.83
CA SER A 8 -20.94 -15.38 -5.82
C SER A 8 -20.05 -14.12 -5.90
N PHE A 9 -20.63 -12.93 -5.70
CA PHE A 9 -19.88 -11.68 -5.62
C PHE A 9 -19.09 -11.50 -4.32
N GLU A 10 -19.46 -12.19 -3.23
CA GLU A 10 -18.80 -12.07 -1.94
C GLU A 10 -17.69 -13.13 -1.76
N ASN A 11 -17.96 -14.38 -2.15
CA ASN A 11 -17.15 -15.56 -1.84
C ASN A 11 -16.93 -16.49 -3.04
N GLY A 12 -17.45 -16.16 -4.22
CA GLY A 12 -17.45 -17.07 -5.38
C GLY A 12 -16.54 -16.64 -6.51
N ILE A 13 -16.70 -17.32 -7.63
CA ILE A 13 -15.91 -17.13 -8.86
C ILE A 13 -15.95 -15.68 -9.36
N LEU A 14 -17.09 -14.98 -9.20
CA LEU A 14 -17.22 -13.58 -9.62
C LEU A 14 -16.31 -12.64 -8.81
N ALA A 15 -16.10 -12.90 -7.52
CA ALA A 15 -15.17 -12.10 -6.71
C ALA A 15 -13.72 -12.24 -7.21
N ILE A 16 -13.30 -13.47 -7.50
CA ILE A 16 -11.96 -13.77 -8.05
C ILE A 16 -11.80 -13.15 -9.44
N LEU A 17 -12.83 -13.28 -10.29
CA LEU A 17 -12.81 -12.67 -11.61
C LEU A 17 -12.67 -11.15 -11.54
N THR A 18 -13.41 -10.47 -10.65
CA THR A 18 -13.23 -9.02 -10.42
C THR A 18 -11.80 -8.70 -10.01
N GLN A 19 -11.17 -9.49 -9.13
CA GLN A 19 -9.78 -9.27 -8.71
C GLN A 19 -8.81 -9.40 -9.89
N ILE A 20 -8.96 -10.44 -10.71
CA ILE A 20 -8.15 -10.64 -11.92
C ILE A 20 -8.31 -9.46 -12.89
N LEU A 21 -9.55 -9.01 -13.12
CA LEU A 21 -9.84 -7.88 -14.00
C LEU A 21 -9.22 -6.57 -13.48
N VAL A 22 -9.24 -6.34 -12.16
CA VAL A 22 -8.59 -5.16 -11.56
C VAL A 22 -7.09 -5.20 -11.74
N VAL A 23 -6.44 -6.34 -11.46
CA VAL A 23 -4.99 -6.51 -11.66
C VAL A 23 -4.61 -6.32 -13.12
N PHE A 24 -5.34 -6.97 -14.03
CA PHE A 24 -5.10 -6.83 -15.47
C PHE A 24 -5.31 -5.39 -15.96
N TYR A 25 -6.32 -4.69 -15.45
CA TYR A 25 -6.52 -3.26 -15.71
C TYR A 25 -5.32 -2.40 -15.26
N ILE A 26 -4.77 -2.68 -14.08
CA ILE A 26 -3.60 -1.95 -13.56
C ILE A 26 -2.38 -2.18 -14.44
N VAL A 27 -2.15 -3.41 -14.88
CA VAL A 27 -1.05 -3.73 -15.81
C VAL A 27 -1.22 -2.96 -17.12
N LEU A 28 -2.41 -2.95 -17.70
CA LEU A 28 -2.70 -2.21 -18.93
C LEU A 28 -2.52 -0.69 -18.75
N TYR A 29 -2.96 -0.15 -17.61
CA TYR A 29 -2.77 1.27 -17.29
C TYR A 29 -1.28 1.61 -17.10
N THR A 30 -0.49 0.74 -16.49
CA THR A 30 0.97 0.90 -16.40
C THR A 30 1.60 0.93 -17.80
N ILE A 31 1.18 0.05 -18.71
CA ILE A 31 1.66 0.04 -20.10
C ILE A 31 1.28 1.34 -20.82
N GLU A 32 0.07 1.87 -20.60
CA GLU A 32 -0.38 3.15 -21.17
C GLU A 32 0.55 4.33 -20.76
N THR A 33 1.16 4.26 -19.57
CA THR A 33 2.09 5.31 -19.11
C THR A 33 3.47 5.26 -19.76
N VAL A 34 3.80 4.21 -20.53
CA VAL A 34 5.08 4.07 -21.23
C VAL A 34 5.08 4.94 -22.50
N PRO A 35 6.06 5.85 -22.70
CA PRO A 35 6.07 6.78 -23.82
C PRO A 35 5.98 6.13 -25.21
N ASP A 36 6.62 4.97 -25.39
CA ASP A 36 6.65 4.22 -26.66
C ASP A 36 5.26 3.77 -27.14
N PHE A 37 4.28 3.68 -26.25
CA PHE A 37 2.91 3.26 -26.56
C PHE A 37 1.94 4.43 -26.73
N SER A 38 2.43 5.68 -26.71
CA SER A 38 1.61 6.89 -26.84
C SER A 38 0.82 6.96 -28.16
N GLU A 39 1.35 6.38 -29.24
CA GLU A 39 0.67 6.27 -30.54
C GLU A 39 -0.60 5.39 -30.49
N HIS A 40 -0.68 4.49 -29.51
CA HIS A 40 -1.82 3.59 -29.30
C HIS A 40 -2.86 4.13 -28.31
N SER A 41 -2.79 5.41 -27.96
CA SER A 41 -3.71 6.07 -27.01
C SER A 41 -5.19 5.82 -27.32
N GLY A 42 -5.57 5.77 -28.60
CA GLY A 42 -6.95 5.45 -29.02
C GLY A 42 -7.40 4.03 -28.66
N LEU A 43 -6.48 3.04 -28.68
CA LEU A 43 -6.76 1.66 -28.28
C LEU A 43 -6.89 1.56 -26.76
N PHE A 44 -6.00 2.22 -26.01
CA PHE A 44 -6.11 2.29 -24.54
C PHE A 44 -7.40 2.96 -24.08
N PHE A 45 -7.85 4.03 -24.77
CA PHE A 45 -9.14 4.66 -24.49
C PHE A 45 -10.32 3.70 -24.69
N ARG A 46 -10.29 2.87 -25.74
CA ARG A 46 -11.34 1.85 -25.97
C ARG A 46 -11.32 0.79 -24.88
N ILE A 47 -10.14 0.31 -24.51
CA ILE A 47 -9.95 -0.66 -23.42
C ILE A 47 -10.47 -0.07 -22.09
N ASP A 48 -10.11 1.16 -21.76
CA ASP A 48 -10.59 1.89 -20.59
C ASP A 48 -12.11 1.91 -20.51
N ASN A 49 -12.78 2.21 -21.63
CA ASN A 49 -14.24 2.23 -21.74
C ASN A 49 -14.88 0.84 -21.59
N ILE A 50 -14.23 -0.22 -22.08
CA ILE A 50 -14.67 -1.61 -21.87
C ILE A 50 -14.59 -1.96 -20.38
N PHE A 51 -13.46 -1.68 -19.72
CA PHE A 51 -13.31 -1.93 -18.27
C PHE A 51 -14.28 -1.10 -17.45
N LEU A 52 -14.51 0.16 -17.82
CA LEU A 52 -15.52 1.02 -17.20
C LEU A 52 -16.91 0.40 -17.30
N SER A 53 -17.28 -0.08 -18.49
CA SER A 53 -18.57 -0.71 -18.73
C SER A 53 -18.74 -1.97 -17.88
N ILE A 54 -17.72 -2.85 -17.86
CA ILE A 54 -17.72 -4.07 -17.05
C ILE A 54 -17.88 -3.74 -15.57
N PHE A 55 -17.10 -2.81 -15.03
CA PHE A 55 -17.16 -2.45 -13.61
C PHE A 55 -18.46 -1.74 -13.24
N THR A 56 -19.03 -0.95 -14.14
CA THR A 56 -20.33 -0.29 -13.94
C THR A 56 -21.46 -1.32 -13.90
N ILE A 57 -21.45 -2.28 -14.84
CA ILE A 57 -22.42 -3.38 -14.86
C ILE A 57 -22.28 -4.24 -13.61
N GLU A 58 -21.05 -4.55 -13.18
CA GLU A 58 -20.77 -5.26 -11.93
C GLU A 58 -21.37 -4.53 -10.71
N TYR A 59 -21.14 -3.21 -10.60
CA TYR A 59 -21.69 -2.41 -9.52
C TYR A 59 -23.22 -2.38 -9.52
N ALA A 60 -23.84 -2.21 -10.70
CA ALA A 60 -25.28 -2.27 -10.85
C ALA A 60 -25.85 -3.65 -10.45
N MET A 61 -25.21 -4.74 -10.87
CA MET A 61 -25.58 -6.11 -10.49
C MET A 61 -25.43 -6.34 -8.98
N ARG A 62 -24.42 -5.75 -8.34
CA ARG A 62 -24.24 -5.81 -6.88
C ARG A 62 -25.31 -5.04 -6.12
N ILE A 63 -25.65 -3.83 -6.54
CA ILE A 63 -26.77 -3.07 -5.96
C ILE A 63 -28.07 -3.84 -6.14
N TRP A 64 -28.30 -4.41 -7.33
CA TRP A 64 -29.51 -5.18 -7.61
C TRP A 64 -29.60 -6.45 -6.76
N SER A 65 -28.49 -7.18 -6.60
CA SER A 65 -28.44 -8.42 -5.82
C SER A 65 -28.44 -8.20 -4.31
N ALA A 66 -27.99 -7.05 -3.82
CA ALA A 66 -27.90 -6.73 -2.40
C ALA A 66 -29.28 -6.80 -1.70
N PRO A 67 -29.41 -7.42 -0.51
CA PRO A 67 -30.67 -7.53 0.22
C PRO A 67 -31.29 -6.16 0.55
N LYS A 68 -30.46 -5.18 0.94
CA LYS A 68 -30.84 -3.80 1.27
C LYS A 68 -30.03 -2.81 0.43
N ARG A 69 -30.58 -2.38 -0.71
CA ARG A 69 -29.89 -1.56 -1.73
C ARG A 69 -29.26 -0.28 -1.17
N ARG A 70 -30.05 0.52 -0.44
CA ARG A 70 -29.58 1.79 0.15
C ARG A 70 -28.46 1.57 1.17
N ARG A 71 -28.58 0.53 2.01
CA ARG A 71 -27.53 0.17 2.97
C ARG A 71 -26.25 -0.26 2.27
N TYR A 72 -26.34 -0.94 1.13
CA TYR A 72 -25.16 -1.29 0.34
C TYR A 72 -24.47 -0.06 -0.25
N LEU A 73 -25.22 0.87 -0.84
CA LEU A 73 -24.67 2.10 -1.43
C LEU A 73 -23.83 2.91 -0.42
N PHE A 74 -24.30 3.03 0.82
CA PHE A 74 -23.61 3.74 1.90
C PHE A 74 -22.69 2.84 2.75
N SER A 75 -22.43 1.61 2.33
CA SER A 75 -21.45 0.74 2.99
C SER A 75 -20.04 1.02 2.46
N PHE A 76 -19.01 0.69 3.24
CA PHE A 76 -17.60 0.78 2.82
C PHE A 76 -17.38 0.15 1.43
N TYR A 77 -17.90 -1.05 1.20
CA TYR A 77 -17.76 -1.77 -0.08
C TYR A 77 -18.53 -1.12 -1.25
N GLY A 78 -19.65 -0.46 -0.97
CA GLY A 78 -20.44 0.28 -1.96
C GLY A 78 -19.78 1.59 -2.36
N ILE A 79 -19.18 2.29 -1.38
CA ILE A 79 -18.38 3.49 -1.61
C ILE A 79 -17.13 3.16 -2.44
N VAL A 80 -16.41 2.07 -2.10
CA VAL A 80 -15.25 1.61 -2.87
C VAL A 80 -15.61 1.30 -4.33
N ASP A 81 -16.74 0.64 -4.60
CA ASP A 81 -17.17 0.40 -5.99
C ASP A 81 -17.51 1.70 -6.71
N LEU A 82 -18.20 2.63 -6.04
CA LEU A 82 -18.57 3.91 -6.61
C LEU A 82 -17.32 4.73 -6.97
N ILE A 83 -16.38 4.88 -6.03
CA ILE A 83 -15.12 5.59 -6.24
C ILE A 83 -14.26 4.92 -7.33
N SER A 84 -14.39 3.61 -7.54
CA SER A 84 -13.65 2.93 -8.60
C SER A 84 -14.14 3.25 -10.02
N ILE A 85 -15.41 3.67 -10.15
CA ILE A 85 -16.08 3.96 -11.42
C ILE A 85 -16.08 5.48 -11.69
N LEU A 86 -16.23 6.28 -10.63
CA LEU A 86 -16.31 7.74 -10.68
C LEU A 86 -15.20 8.41 -11.52
N PRO A 87 -13.90 8.10 -11.37
CA PRO A 87 -12.82 8.76 -12.10
C PRO A 87 -13.01 8.72 -13.62
N SER A 88 -13.53 7.62 -14.14
CA SER A 88 -13.71 7.42 -15.58
C SER A 88 -14.99 8.02 -16.13
N LEU A 89 -15.99 8.28 -15.28
CA LEU A 89 -17.17 9.06 -15.66
C LEU A 89 -16.79 10.53 -15.92
N PHE A 90 -15.87 11.09 -15.14
CA PHE A 90 -15.37 12.44 -15.36
C PHE A 90 -14.50 12.57 -16.62
N THR A 91 -13.85 11.50 -17.07
CA THR A 91 -13.09 11.49 -18.34
C THR A 91 -14.01 11.62 -19.57
N LEU A 92 -15.27 11.13 -19.50
CA LEU A 92 -16.27 11.32 -20.55
C LEU A 92 -16.91 12.72 -20.57
N GLY A 93 -16.71 13.52 -19.51
CA GLY A 93 -17.39 14.80 -19.32
C GLY A 93 -16.50 15.87 -18.71
N ILE A 94 -15.88 16.67 -19.58
CA ILE A 94 -15.59 18.11 -19.37
C ILE A 94 -14.25 18.46 -18.68
N ILE A 95 -13.54 17.59 -17.94
CA ILE A 95 -12.38 18.06 -17.15
C ILE A 95 -11.15 17.14 -17.19
N ASN A 96 -10.04 17.63 -17.77
CA ASN A 96 -8.72 17.00 -17.75
C ASN A 96 -7.90 17.44 -16.53
N PHE A 97 -8.24 16.96 -15.33
CA PHE A 97 -7.38 17.14 -14.15
C PHE A 97 -6.35 16.02 -14.04
N GLN A 98 -5.08 16.36 -13.79
CA GLN A 98 -4.02 15.38 -13.50
C GLN A 98 -4.38 14.45 -12.32
N GLY A 99 -5.18 14.93 -11.36
CA GLY A 99 -5.68 14.14 -10.23
C GLY A 99 -6.61 12.98 -10.62
N ILE A 100 -7.25 13.02 -11.80
CA ILE A 100 -8.10 11.94 -12.29
C ILE A 100 -7.29 10.67 -12.56
N ARG A 101 -6.01 10.81 -12.96
CA ARG A 101 -5.10 9.68 -13.18
C ARG A 101 -4.81 8.93 -11.89
N ILE A 102 -4.51 9.64 -10.80
CA ILE A 102 -4.28 9.03 -9.49
C ILE A 102 -5.58 8.42 -8.94
N ALA A 103 -6.73 9.06 -9.20
CA ALA A 103 -8.02 8.53 -8.79
C ALA A 103 -8.34 7.16 -9.42
N ARG A 104 -7.77 6.81 -10.59
CA ARG A 104 -7.88 5.45 -11.16
C ARG A 104 -7.24 4.38 -10.27
N LEU A 105 -6.21 4.71 -9.48
CA LEU A 105 -5.60 3.80 -8.50
C LEU A 105 -6.57 3.43 -7.38
N MET A 106 -7.64 4.21 -7.14
CA MET A 106 -8.65 3.84 -6.15
C MET A 106 -9.33 2.51 -6.47
N ARG A 107 -9.25 2.02 -7.72
CA ARG A 107 -9.68 0.67 -8.10
C ARG A 107 -8.92 -0.43 -7.35
N LEU A 108 -7.70 -0.17 -6.88
CA LEU A 108 -6.93 -1.10 -6.03
C LEU A 108 -7.71 -1.46 -4.76
N PHE A 109 -8.50 -0.53 -4.20
CA PHE A 109 -9.29 -0.80 -3.01
C PHE A 109 -10.35 -1.89 -3.22
N LYS A 110 -10.70 -2.22 -4.47
CA LYS A 110 -11.57 -3.38 -4.75
C LYS A 110 -10.97 -4.71 -4.28
N ILE A 111 -9.65 -4.80 -4.08
CA ILE A 111 -9.02 -6.03 -3.56
C ILE A 111 -9.55 -6.38 -2.16
N PHE A 112 -9.82 -5.37 -1.35
CA PHE A 112 -10.37 -5.50 0.01
C PHE A 112 -11.83 -5.92 0.02
N LYS A 113 -12.47 -6.23 -1.11
CA LYS A 113 -13.89 -6.62 -1.12
C LYS A 113 -14.14 -8.09 -0.89
N ASN A 114 -13.16 -8.93 -1.20
CA ASN A 114 -13.29 -10.37 -1.04
C ASN A 114 -13.35 -10.69 0.46
N LYS A 115 -14.38 -11.43 0.92
CA LYS A 115 -14.52 -11.70 2.36
C LYS A 115 -13.35 -12.50 2.92
N SER A 116 -12.70 -13.35 2.13
CA SER A 116 -11.49 -14.05 2.56
C SER A 116 -10.32 -13.08 2.77
N VAL A 117 -10.20 -12.06 1.93
CA VAL A 117 -9.24 -10.96 2.10
C VAL A 117 -9.61 -10.13 3.33
N ASN A 118 -10.89 -9.80 3.53
CA ASN A 118 -11.34 -9.07 4.72
C ASN A 118 -11.10 -9.85 6.01
N ALA A 119 -11.33 -11.16 6.02
CA ALA A 119 -11.02 -12.00 7.18
C ALA A 119 -9.51 -11.94 7.50
N SER A 120 -8.64 -12.00 6.48
CA SER A 120 -7.20 -11.83 6.66
C SER A 120 -6.80 -10.42 7.11
N VAL A 121 -7.44 -9.38 6.57
CA VAL A 121 -7.23 -7.99 6.98
C VAL A 121 -7.66 -7.78 8.43
N HIS A 122 -8.80 -8.31 8.86
CA HIS A 122 -9.25 -8.23 10.24
C HIS A 122 -8.32 -8.97 11.21
N ARG A 123 -7.73 -10.10 10.78
CA ARG A 123 -6.69 -10.78 11.59
C ARG A 123 -5.42 -9.93 11.71
N LEU A 124 -4.99 -9.30 10.62
CA LEU A 124 -3.87 -8.37 10.64
C LEU A 124 -4.18 -7.15 11.52
N GLU A 125 -5.36 -6.55 11.37
CA GLU A 125 -5.83 -5.43 12.18
C GLU A 125 -5.87 -5.79 13.66
N ALA A 126 -6.45 -6.93 14.01
CA ALA A 126 -6.45 -7.45 15.38
C ALA A 126 -5.02 -7.65 15.90
N ALA A 127 -4.11 -8.13 15.04
CA ALA A 127 -2.71 -8.28 15.40
C ALA A 127 -2.06 -6.93 15.70
N PHE A 128 -2.21 -5.95 14.81
CA PHE A 128 -1.71 -4.59 14.99
C PHE A 128 -2.28 -3.92 16.25
N ILE A 129 -3.58 -4.06 16.52
CA ILE A 129 -4.20 -3.52 17.72
C ILE A 129 -3.63 -4.19 18.98
N GLN A 130 -3.36 -5.49 18.93
CA GLN A 130 -2.75 -6.22 20.04
C GLN A 130 -1.35 -5.71 20.40
N ILE A 131 -0.52 -5.36 19.41
CA ILE A 131 0.87 -4.90 19.62
C ILE A 131 1.06 -3.39 19.44
N ARG A 132 -0.03 -2.60 19.45
CA ARG A 132 0.02 -1.17 19.09
C ARG A 132 0.93 -0.37 20.00
N SER A 133 0.97 -0.68 21.29
CA SER A 133 1.80 0.00 22.30
C SER A 133 3.28 -0.22 22.02
N GLU A 134 3.64 -1.47 21.73
CA GLU A 134 4.99 -1.93 21.44
C GLU A 134 5.47 -1.31 20.12
N LEU A 135 4.61 -1.26 19.11
CA LEU A 135 4.91 -0.59 17.84
C LEU A 135 5.10 0.92 18.01
N LEU A 136 4.29 1.59 18.84
CA LEU A 136 4.46 3.02 19.10
C LEU A 136 5.79 3.33 19.79
N VAL A 137 6.17 2.52 20.79
CA VAL A 137 7.48 2.64 21.45
C VAL A 137 8.61 2.38 20.46
N PHE A 138 8.49 1.33 19.64
CA PHE A 138 9.47 1.02 18.60
C PHE A 138 9.63 2.17 17.59
N ILE A 139 8.54 2.71 17.06
CA ILE A 139 8.57 3.85 16.13
C ILE A 139 9.26 5.04 16.77
N PHE A 140 8.97 5.33 18.04
CA PHE A 140 9.61 6.42 18.77
C PHE A 140 11.13 6.22 18.89
N ILE A 141 11.57 5.01 19.23
CA ILE A 141 13.00 4.65 19.29
C ILE A 141 13.65 4.81 17.91
N VAL A 142 13.01 4.31 16.84
CA VAL A 142 13.52 4.43 15.46
C VAL A 142 13.69 5.89 15.06
N VAL A 143 12.70 6.75 15.34
CA VAL A 143 12.77 8.18 15.02
C VAL A 143 13.93 8.86 15.75
N ILE A 144 14.13 8.56 17.04
CA ILE A 144 15.26 9.07 17.81
C ILE A 144 16.59 8.60 17.19
N LEU A 145 16.72 7.32 16.87
CA LEU A 145 17.95 6.76 16.31
C LEU A 145 18.26 7.28 14.91
N LEU A 146 17.24 7.46 14.06
CA LEU A 146 17.40 8.12 12.76
C LEU A 146 17.90 9.55 12.91
N TYR A 147 17.30 10.32 13.82
CA TYR A 147 17.73 11.69 14.08
C TYR A 147 19.15 11.77 14.64
N PHE A 148 19.46 10.93 15.64
CA PHE A 148 20.81 10.83 16.20
C PHE A 148 21.85 10.44 15.14
N SER A 149 21.50 9.49 14.27
CA SER A 149 22.38 9.02 13.20
C SER A 149 22.62 10.11 12.16
N ALA A 150 21.57 10.87 11.80
CA ALA A 150 21.68 12.00 10.88
C ALA A 150 22.55 13.13 11.44
N VAL A 151 22.36 13.50 12.71
CA VAL A 151 23.21 14.51 13.36
C VAL A 151 24.65 14.00 13.46
N GLY A 152 24.86 12.76 13.92
CA GLY A 152 26.18 12.17 14.07
C GLY A 152 26.95 12.12 12.74
N ILE A 153 26.35 11.55 11.69
CA ILE A 153 27.03 11.46 10.39
C ILE A 153 27.31 12.84 9.79
N TYR A 154 26.38 13.80 9.96
CA TYR A 154 26.59 15.17 9.52
C TYR A 154 27.83 15.78 10.20
N THR A 155 27.98 15.60 11.52
CA THR A 155 29.15 16.13 12.23
C THR A 155 30.48 15.53 11.76
N PHE A 156 30.50 14.25 11.36
CA PHE A 156 31.72 13.61 10.88
C PHE A 156 32.02 13.91 9.40
N GLU A 157 31.00 14.03 8.56
CA GLU A 157 31.16 14.06 7.11
C GLU A 157 30.94 15.42 6.47
N HIS A 158 30.26 16.37 7.11
CA HIS A 158 29.92 17.66 6.51
C HIS A 158 31.16 18.42 6.03
N ALA A 159 32.24 18.45 6.83
CA ALA A 159 33.46 19.16 6.46
C ALA A 159 34.18 18.51 5.24
N ALA A 160 34.09 17.19 5.10
CA ALA A 160 34.73 16.45 4.01
C ALA A 160 33.84 16.36 2.75
N GLN A 161 32.52 16.42 2.92
CA GLN A 161 31.52 16.23 1.87
C GLN A 161 30.34 17.21 2.05
N PRO A 162 30.56 18.54 1.93
CA PRO A 162 29.53 19.54 2.20
C PRO A 162 28.34 19.47 1.24
N ASP A 163 28.55 19.01 0.00
CA ASP A 163 27.46 18.86 -0.99
C ASP A 163 26.55 17.66 -0.71
N LYS A 164 27.11 16.58 -0.14
CA LYS A 164 26.37 15.36 0.19
C LYS A 164 25.70 15.46 1.55
N PHE A 165 26.48 15.79 2.57
CA PHE A 165 25.99 15.99 3.94
C PHE A 165 25.77 17.47 4.20
N SER A 166 24.95 18.14 3.39
CA SER A 166 24.76 19.60 3.42
C SER A 166 24.02 20.11 4.65
N SER A 167 23.13 19.30 5.21
CA SER A 167 22.33 19.62 6.39
C SER A 167 21.81 18.35 7.07
N ILE A 168 21.31 18.49 8.30
CA ILE A 168 20.73 17.36 9.05
C ILE A 168 19.56 16.69 8.29
N PRO A 169 18.62 17.42 7.64
CA PRO A 169 17.59 16.79 6.81
C PRO A 169 18.13 15.98 5.63
N HIS A 170 19.22 16.41 5.00
CA HIS A 170 19.89 15.61 3.97
C HIS A 170 20.57 14.37 4.57
N ALA A 171 21.17 14.48 5.76
CA ALA A 171 21.72 13.34 6.47
C ALA A 171 20.65 12.35 6.97
N LEU A 172 19.40 12.80 7.20
CA LEU A 172 18.26 11.92 7.51
C LEU A 172 17.91 11.01 6.34
N TRP A 173 18.07 11.46 5.09
CA TRP A 173 17.92 10.60 3.92
C TRP A 173 18.92 9.45 3.94
N TRP A 174 20.20 9.76 4.22
CA TRP A 174 21.22 8.74 4.40
C TRP A 174 20.90 7.78 5.56
N ALA A 175 20.46 8.30 6.71
CA ALA A 175 20.10 7.45 7.86
C ALA A 175 18.93 6.51 7.49
N LEU A 176 17.90 7.03 6.81
CA LEU A 176 16.74 6.23 6.40
C LEU A 176 17.14 5.09 5.45
N THR A 177 17.92 5.40 4.41
CA THR A 177 18.37 4.39 3.42
C THR A 177 19.33 3.38 4.03
N THR A 178 20.12 3.79 5.03
CA THR A 178 21.04 2.91 5.77
C THR A 178 20.30 1.97 6.72
N PHE A 179 19.39 2.48 7.56
CA PHE A 179 18.61 1.68 8.51
C PHE A 179 17.65 0.70 7.81
N THR A 180 17.11 1.08 6.65
CA THR A 180 16.28 0.20 5.82
C THR A 180 17.08 -0.79 4.99
N THR A 181 18.42 -0.78 5.11
CA THR A 181 19.36 -1.63 4.35
C THR A 181 19.28 -1.48 2.82
N VAL A 182 18.64 -0.41 2.34
CA VAL A 182 18.55 -0.10 0.90
C VAL A 182 19.91 0.38 0.38
N GLY A 183 20.52 1.35 1.07
CA GLY A 183 21.87 1.83 0.80
C GLY A 183 22.15 2.15 -0.67
N TYR A 184 21.43 3.11 -1.27
CA TYR A 184 21.60 3.50 -2.68
C TYR A 184 23.04 3.85 -3.07
N GLY A 185 23.89 4.22 -2.10
CA GLY A 185 25.30 4.56 -2.31
C GLY A 185 25.52 5.98 -2.86
N ASP A 186 24.45 6.78 -2.93
CA ASP A 186 24.47 8.20 -3.28
C ASP A 186 25.13 9.08 -2.20
N MET A 187 25.07 8.62 -0.94
CA MET A 187 25.72 9.20 0.23
C MET A 187 26.39 8.09 1.06
N TYR A 188 27.66 8.26 1.42
CA TYR A 188 28.40 7.31 2.27
C TYR A 188 29.58 7.99 2.99
N PRO A 189 30.01 7.51 4.16
CA PRO A 189 31.11 8.11 4.90
C PRO A 189 32.47 7.88 4.22
N ILE A 190 33.25 8.95 4.08
CA ILE A 190 34.64 8.87 3.61
C ILE A 190 35.65 9.10 4.73
N THR A 191 35.24 9.74 5.83
CA THR A 191 36.13 9.99 6.97
C THR A 191 36.27 8.74 7.84
N VAL A 192 37.39 8.64 8.55
CA VAL A 192 37.62 7.53 9.49
C VAL A 192 36.55 7.53 10.59
N GLY A 193 36.24 8.71 11.16
CA GLY A 193 35.21 8.86 12.19
C GLY A 193 33.82 8.49 11.69
N GLY A 194 33.43 8.97 10.49
CA GLY A 194 32.14 8.64 9.89
C GLY A 194 32.01 7.16 9.55
N ARG A 195 33.08 6.49 9.11
CA ARG A 195 33.07 5.04 8.87
C ARG A 195 32.89 4.25 10.16
N LEU A 196 33.63 4.57 11.21
CA LEU A 196 33.49 3.92 12.52
C LEU A 196 32.09 4.13 13.11
N PHE A 197 31.57 5.36 13.04
CA PHE A 197 30.22 5.69 13.47
C PHE A 197 29.18 4.89 12.67
N THR A 198 29.30 4.88 11.35
CA THR A 198 28.39 4.15 10.45
C THR A 198 28.41 2.64 10.72
N SER A 199 29.58 2.04 11.01
CA SER A 199 29.65 0.62 11.36
C SER A 199 28.79 0.28 12.58
N LEU A 200 28.78 1.13 13.61
CA LEU A 200 27.90 0.95 14.77
C LEU A 200 26.42 1.11 14.41
N VAL A 201 26.11 2.14 13.61
CA VAL A 201 24.76 2.42 13.12
C VAL A 201 24.20 1.23 12.34
N LEU A 202 25.01 0.60 11.48
CA LEU A 202 24.61 -0.56 10.69
C LEU A 202 24.21 -1.77 11.56
N ILE A 203 24.98 -2.05 12.62
CA ILE A 203 24.68 -3.15 13.55
C ILE A 203 23.35 -2.89 14.27
N ILE A 204 23.14 -1.66 14.75
CA ILE A 204 21.90 -1.25 15.42
C ILE A 204 20.72 -1.33 14.43
N GLY A 205 20.90 -0.81 13.21
CA GLY A 205 19.88 -0.82 12.15
C GLY A 205 19.39 -2.24 11.84
N LEU A 206 20.32 -3.20 11.70
CA LEU A 206 19.97 -4.59 11.46
C LEU A 206 19.12 -5.19 12.59
N ALA A 207 19.45 -4.89 13.84
CA ALA A 207 18.68 -5.35 15.00
C ALA A 207 17.26 -4.76 15.02
N LEU A 208 17.08 -3.51 14.60
CA LEU A 208 15.77 -2.84 14.60
C LEU A 208 14.81 -3.45 13.57
N VAL A 209 15.29 -3.90 12.40
CA VAL A 209 14.43 -4.52 11.37
C VAL A 209 13.78 -5.83 11.87
N ALA A 210 14.46 -6.56 12.77
CA ALA A 210 13.95 -7.82 13.32
C ALA A 210 12.75 -7.63 14.28
N ILE A 211 12.68 -6.51 15.00
CA ILE A 211 11.69 -6.27 16.06
C ILE A 211 10.24 -6.26 15.55
N PRO A 212 9.84 -5.41 14.57
CA PRO A 212 8.44 -5.36 14.13
C PRO A 212 8.01 -6.68 13.48
N THR A 213 8.92 -7.34 12.77
CA THR A 213 8.69 -8.66 12.18
C THR A 213 8.37 -9.70 13.27
N GLY A 214 9.15 -9.74 14.35
CA GLY A 214 8.92 -10.64 15.48
C GLY A 214 7.62 -10.35 16.23
N LEU A 215 7.31 -9.07 16.48
CA LEU A 215 6.07 -8.66 17.15
C LEU A 215 4.83 -9.07 16.35
N ILE A 216 4.82 -8.79 15.04
CA ILE A 216 3.70 -9.14 14.15
C ILE A 216 3.54 -10.66 14.07
N ALA A 217 4.62 -11.41 13.91
CA ALA A 217 4.58 -12.88 13.84
C ALA A 217 4.03 -13.50 15.13
N SER A 218 4.49 -13.02 16.29
CA SER A 218 4.00 -13.48 17.60
C SER A 218 2.50 -13.21 17.79
N SER A 219 2.05 -12.02 17.41
CA SER A 219 0.65 -11.62 17.51
C SER A 219 -0.25 -12.44 16.58
N LEU A 220 0.15 -12.63 15.31
CA LEU A 220 -0.59 -13.47 14.36
C LEU A 220 -0.68 -14.93 14.81
N SER A 221 0.40 -15.46 15.39
CA SER A 221 0.41 -16.81 15.98
C SER A 221 -0.60 -16.92 17.12
N THR A 222 -0.62 -15.93 18.03
CA THR A 222 -1.56 -15.87 19.15
C THR A 222 -3.02 -15.82 18.70
N ILE A 223 -3.33 -15.00 17.69
CA ILE A 223 -4.69 -14.91 17.12
C ILE A 223 -5.10 -16.23 16.47
N SER A 224 -4.19 -16.83 15.71
CA SER A 224 -4.44 -18.12 15.04
C SER A 224 -4.67 -19.25 16.05
N ALA A 225 -3.99 -19.25 17.19
CA ALA A 225 -4.20 -20.23 18.26
C ALA A 225 -5.59 -20.07 18.91
N LYS A 226 -6.00 -18.84 19.24
CA LYS A 226 -7.34 -18.54 19.78
C LYS A 226 -8.47 -18.93 18.83
N GLU A 227 -8.30 -18.72 17.52
CA GLU A 227 -9.28 -19.17 16.52
C GLU A 227 -9.44 -20.70 16.52
N ARG A 228 -8.35 -21.46 16.68
CA ARG A 228 -8.40 -22.94 16.72
C ARG A 228 -9.07 -23.48 17.97
N GLU A 229 -8.90 -22.81 19.10
CA GLU A 229 -9.55 -23.19 20.37
C GLU A 229 -11.06 -22.94 20.32
N ASN A 230 -11.50 -21.82 19.75
CA ASN A 230 -12.93 -21.48 19.62
C ASN A 230 -13.71 -22.36 18.61
N ILE A 231 -13.03 -23.18 17.81
CA ILE A 231 -13.65 -24.12 16.85
C ILE A 231 -13.86 -25.51 17.48
N LYS A 232 -13.23 -25.80 18.64
CA LYS A 232 -13.42 -27.03 19.41
C LYS A 232 -14.55 -26.89 20.43
#